data_AF-A0AA39SMF9-F1
#
_entry.id   AF-A0AA39SMF9-F1
#
_cell.length_a   1.000
_cell.length_b   1.000
_cell.length_c   1.000
_cell.angle_alpha   90.00
_cell.angle_beta   90.00
_cell.angle_gamma   90.00
#
_symmetry.space_group_name_H-M   'P 1'
#
loop_
_entity.id
_entity.type
_entity.pdbx_description
1 polymer ?
#
loop_
_entity_poly.entity_id
_entity_poly.type
_entity_poly.pdbx_seq_one_letter_code
_entity_poly.pdbx_strand_id
1 'polypeptide(L)'
;MNISGVLSSNTSWEHGIVIGVVAKQDTEIYSTIPYVCQLSGGCFLRDFSSTFSQLKIKLGSTLQDKVIYGAEDNKQPCVQFVKKDSEMFGFTQGCLPTHRWDELNAFFKKSGTKIIFGLNALTGRTIWPDGAKRAWDYTNAESVIRYTVQKNYSIHGWELGNELCGSGVGTRVAADQYASDTISLQNIVQNTYKDMESKPLTIAPEGFFDAN
;
A
#
# COMPACT_ATOMS: atom_id res chain seq x y z
N MET A 1 14.90 19.49 21.63
CA MET A 1 16.15 18.77 21.30
C MET A 1 16.17 18.60 19.79
N ASN A 2 17.21 19.09 19.12
CA ASN A 2 17.30 19.19 17.66
C ASN A 2 17.49 17.77 17.06
N ILE A 3 16.55 17.29 16.23
CA ILE A 3 16.52 15.91 15.69
C ILE A 3 17.03 15.85 14.23
N SER A 4 17.93 16.75 13.86
CA SER A 4 18.63 16.74 12.57
C SER A 4 19.83 15.77 12.54
N GLY A 5 20.07 15.00 13.61
CA GLY A 5 21.31 14.25 13.82
C GLY A 5 21.22 12.72 13.88
N VAL A 6 20.05 12.08 13.69
CA VAL A 6 19.92 10.61 13.81
C VAL A 6 19.80 9.89 12.45
N LEU A 7 20.06 10.60 11.35
CA LEU A 7 20.13 10.02 10.00
C LEU A 7 21.57 9.78 9.50
N SER A 8 22.57 9.71 10.38
CA SER A 8 23.91 9.29 9.99
C SER A 8 24.45 8.17 10.88
N SER A 9 24.50 6.95 10.37
CA SER A 9 25.68 6.07 10.48
C SER A 9 25.44 4.70 9.83
N ASN A 10 26.08 4.51 8.68
CA ASN A 10 26.84 3.31 8.28
C ASN A 10 26.29 1.94 8.72
N THR A 11 25.09 1.60 8.28
CA THR A 11 24.67 0.20 8.17
C THR A 11 24.01 0.02 6.80
N SER A 12 24.28 -1.10 6.15
CA SER A 12 23.87 -1.42 4.78
C SER A 12 22.33 -1.48 4.67
N TRP A 13 21.68 -0.34 4.42
CA TRP A 13 20.21 -0.21 4.31
C TRP A 13 19.72 0.11 2.88
N GLU A 14 20.59 0.03 1.87
CA GLU A 14 20.31 0.56 0.53
C GLU A 14 19.45 -0.32 -0.39
N HIS A 15 18.95 -1.49 0.06
CA HIS A 15 18.31 -2.47 -0.82
C HIS A 15 16.85 -2.83 -0.45
N GLY A 16 16.19 -2.00 0.38
CA GLY A 16 14.89 -2.31 0.95
C GLY A 16 13.88 -1.19 0.89
N ILE A 17 12.73 -1.44 0.25
CA ILE A 17 11.60 -0.51 0.33
C ILE A 17 10.99 -0.58 1.70
N VAL A 18 11.04 0.56 2.38
CA VAL A 18 10.36 0.82 3.63
C VAL A 18 8.88 1.06 3.33
N ILE A 19 8.02 0.14 3.74
CA ILE A 19 6.61 0.48 3.92
C ILE A 19 6.52 1.29 5.21
N GLY A 20 6.09 2.54 5.11
CA GLY A 20 5.80 3.36 6.27
C GLY A 20 4.62 2.77 7.03
N VAL A 21 4.88 2.18 8.19
CA VAL A 21 3.83 1.71 9.10
C VAL A 21 3.34 2.90 9.92
N VAL A 22 2.12 3.37 9.63
CA VAL A 22 1.43 4.32 10.51
C VAL A 22 0.54 3.51 11.45
N ALA A 23 0.83 3.58 12.75
CA ALA A 23 -0.02 3.05 13.82
C ALA A 23 -0.95 4.16 14.33
N LYS A 24 -2.27 3.93 14.29
CA LYS A 24 -3.26 4.86 14.86
C LYS A 24 -4.06 4.17 15.97
N GLN A 25 -4.01 4.71 17.18
CA GLN A 25 -4.88 4.34 18.30
C GLN A 25 -5.65 5.59 18.71
N ASP A 26 -6.99 5.50 18.73
CA ASP A 26 -7.94 6.49 19.25
C ASP A 26 -7.45 7.95 19.29
N THR A 27 -7.54 8.60 18.12
CA THR A 27 -7.31 10.05 17.89
C THR A 27 -5.92 10.62 18.17
N GLU A 28 -4.95 9.86 18.68
CA GLU A 28 -3.57 10.31 18.84
C GLU A 28 -2.64 9.72 17.76
N ILE A 29 -1.83 10.59 17.12
CA ILE A 29 -0.76 10.19 16.21
C ILE A 29 0.51 10.07 17.06
N TYR A 30 0.93 8.85 17.37
CA TYR A 30 2.26 8.63 17.94
C TYR A 30 3.28 8.72 16.80
N SER A 31 4.10 9.78 16.83
CA SER A 31 5.23 9.92 15.91
C SER A 31 6.23 8.79 16.15
N THR A 32 6.40 7.95 15.13
CA THR A 32 7.64 7.24 14.77
C THR A 32 8.32 6.40 15.85
N ILE A 33 7.82 5.18 16.06
CA ILE A 33 8.72 4.03 16.33
C ILE A 33 9.12 3.49 14.95
N PRO A 34 10.41 3.24 14.65
CA PRO A 34 10.82 2.72 13.34
C PRO A 34 10.32 1.29 13.16
N TYR A 35 9.14 1.17 12.58
CA TYR A 35 8.59 -0.11 12.14
C TYR A 35 8.83 -0.23 10.64
N VAL A 36 9.76 -1.10 10.27
CA VAL A 36 10.09 -1.37 8.86
C VAL A 36 9.62 -2.78 8.53
N CYS A 37 8.51 -2.88 7.81
CA CYS A 37 8.22 -4.07 7.02
C CYS A 37 8.76 -3.82 5.61
N GLN A 38 9.86 -4.51 5.30
CA GLN A 38 10.46 -4.44 3.98
C GLN A 38 9.69 -5.37 3.03
N LEU A 39 9.29 -4.89 1.85
CA LEU A 39 8.68 -5.74 0.83
C LEU A 39 9.66 -6.82 0.32
N SER A 40 10.97 -6.51 0.33
CA SER A 40 12.05 -7.39 -0.13
C SER A 40 12.84 -8.09 1.00
N GLY A 41 12.40 -7.99 2.27
CA GLY A 41 13.16 -8.48 3.43
C GLY A 41 12.29 -8.87 4.62
N GLY A 42 12.90 -9.16 5.78
CA GLY A 42 12.18 -9.51 7.01
C GLY A 42 11.38 -8.33 7.57
N CYS A 43 10.23 -8.60 8.20
CA CYS A 43 9.58 -7.62 9.08
C CYS A 43 10.26 -7.69 10.45
N PHE A 44 11.08 -6.70 10.78
CA PHE A 44 11.72 -6.60 12.09
C PHE A 44 10.86 -5.74 13.02
N LEU A 45 9.79 -6.34 13.57
CA LEU A 45 9.11 -5.76 14.73
C LEU A 45 9.76 -6.35 15.98
N ARG A 46 10.81 -5.70 16.45
CA ARG A 46 11.45 -6.04 17.72
C ARG A 46 10.53 -5.52 18.83
N ASP A 47 9.80 -6.45 19.46
CA ASP A 47 8.88 -6.26 20.59
C ASP A 47 7.50 -5.65 20.28
N PHE A 48 6.65 -6.42 19.58
CA PHE A 48 5.20 -6.23 19.65
C PHE A 48 4.69 -6.88 20.96
N SER A 49 4.55 -6.09 22.04
CA SER A 49 3.85 -6.56 23.23
C SER A 49 2.36 -6.78 22.91
N SER A 50 1.66 -7.59 23.69
CA SER A 50 0.21 -7.83 23.57
C SER A 50 -0.65 -6.56 23.62
N THR A 51 -0.07 -5.43 24.04
CA THR A 51 -0.66 -4.10 24.11
C THR A 51 -1.02 -3.52 22.73
N PHE A 52 -0.44 -4.03 21.64
CA PHE A 52 -0.65 -3.52 20.29
C PHE A 52 -1.72 -4.25 19.46
N SER A 53 -2.42 -5.23 20.03
CA SER A 53 -3.51 -5.97 19.37
C SER A 53 -4.69 -5.09 18.91
N GLN A 54 -4.74 -3.83 19.34
CA GLN A 54 -5.73 -2.85 18.90
C GLN A 54 -5.26 -1.94 17.75
N LEU A 55 -3.98 -2.00 17.37
CA LEU A 55 -3.44 -1.11 16.35
C LEU A 55 -3.95 -1.46 14.96
N LYS A 56 -4.26 -0.40 14.21
CA LYS A 56 -4.40 -0.45 12.75
C LYS A 56 -3.06 -0.07 12.14
N ILE A 57 -2.47 -0.98 11.35
CA ILE A 57 -1.26 -0.71 10.58
C ILE A 57 -1.66 -0.49 9.13
N LYS A 58 -1.31 0.67 8.60
CA LYS A 58 -1.37 0.93 7.17
C LYS A 58 -0.08 0.47 6.49
N LEU A 59 -0.22 -0.26 5.38
CA LEU A 59 0.87 -0.65 4.49
C LEU A 59 0.67 0.03 3.13
N GLY A 60 1.47 1.04 2.84
CA GLY A 60 1.37 1.85 1.62
C GLY A 60 2.49 2.89 1.56
N SER A 61 2.15 4.09 1.10
CA SER A 61 3.03 5.24 0.80
C SER A 61 3.47 5.31 -0.66
N THR A 62 4.39 6.21 -1.00
CA THR A 62 4.72 6.63 -2.37
C THR A 62 4.96 5.49 -3.38
N LEU A 63 5.58 4.38 -2.96
CA LEU A 63 5.88 3.26 -3.86
C LEU A 63 4.72 2.30 -4.11
N GLN A 64 3.62 2.44 -3.37
CA GLN A 64 2.37 1.69 -3.56
C GLN A 64 1.90 1.76 -5.01
N ASP A 65 1.94 2.95 -5.62
CA ASP A 65 1.52 3.19 -6.99
C ASP A 65 2.52 2.72 -8.07
N LYS A 66 3.53 1.94 -7.65
CA LYS A 66 4.49 1.25 -8.51
C LYS A 66 4.60 -0.25 -8.18
N VAL A 67 3.70 -0.80 -7.36
CA VAL A 67 3.63 -2.24 -7.06
C VAL A 67 2.77 -2.97 -8.09
N ILE A 68 3.23 -4.13 -8.56
CA ILE A 68 2.41 -5.18 -9.19
C ILE A 68 2.28 -6.36 -8.23
N TYR A 69 1.11 -7.00 -8.18
CA TYR A 69 0.88 -8.15 -7.32
C TYR A 69 1.10 -9.45 -8.11
N GLY A 70 1.91 -10.36 -7.58
CA GLY A 70 2.25 -11.64 -8.21
C GLY A 70 1.14 -12.69 -8.16
N ALA A 71 -0.13 -12.29 -8.17
CA ALA A 71 -1.29 -13.19 -8.21
C ALA A 71 -1.41 -13.89 -9.58
N GLU A 72 -2.37 -14.82 -9.70
CA GLU A 72 -2.49 -15.75 -10.85
C GLU A 72 -2.54 -15.08 -12.24
N ASP A 73 -2.98 -13.83 -12.31
CA ASP A 73 -3.09 -13.05 -13.54
C ASP A 73 -1.78 -12.37 -13.97
N ASN A 74 -0.78 -12.28 -13.08
CA ASN A 74 0.48 -11.63 -13.40
C ASN A 74 1.39 -12.55 -14.22
N LYS A 75 1.45 -12.30 -15.52
CA LYS A 75 2.32 -13.01 -16.47
C LYS A 75 3.77 -12.51 -16.48
N GLN A 76 4.06 -11.41 -15.78
CA GLN A 76 5.39 -10.81 -15.76
C GLN A 76 6.28 -11.40 -14.65
N PRO A 77 7.60 -11.52 -14.87
CA PRO A 77 8.54 -11.88 -13.81
C PRO A 77 8.41 -10.94 -12.61
N CYS A 78 8.26 -11.50 -11.42
CA CYS A 78 8.12 -10.70 -10.21
C CYS A 78 9.48 -10.15 -9.77
N VAL A 79 9.79 -8.94 -10.21
CA VAL A 79 11.06 -8.26 -9.93
C VAL A 79 10.94 -7.32 -8.73
N GLN A 80 12.01 -7.21 -7.95
CA GLN A 80 12.07 -6.22 -6.88
C GLN A 80 12.23 -4.82 -7.48
N PHE A 81 11.83 -3.82 -6.70
CA PHE A 81 12.11 -2.44 -7.06
C PHE A 81 13.61 -2.17 -7.06
N VAL A 82 14.06 -1.35 -7.99
CA VAL A 82 15.45 -0.91 -8.12
C VAL A 82 15.48 0.61 -8.12
N LYS A 83 16.40 1.20 -7.36
CA LYS A 83 16.62 2.65 -7.37
C LYS A 83 17.02 3.09 -8.79
N LYS A 84 16.29 4.06 -9.33
CA LYS A 84 16.52 4.65 -10.64
C LYS A 84 15.96 6.06 -10.63
N ASP A 85 16.85 7.03 -10.39
CA ASP A 85 16.47 8.43 -10.15
C ASP A 85 15.74 9.10 -11.32
N SER A 86 15.85 8.54 -12.53
CA SER A 86 15.11 9.00 -13.71
C SER A 86 13.66 8.54 -13.78
N GLU A 87 13.23 7.62 -12.90
CA GLU A 87 11.86 7.14 -12.83
C GLU A 87 11.03 7.99 -11.86
N MET A 88 9.71 8.01 -12.07
CA MET A 88 8.77 8.54 -11.07
C MET A 88 9.02 7.87 -9.71
N PHE A 89 9.13 8.69 -8.67
CA PHE A 89 9.48 8.31 -7.29
C PHE A 89 10.91 7.77 -7.09
N GLY A 90 11.78 7.80 -8.11
CA GLY A 90 13.18 7.39 -8.01
C GLY A 90 13.40 5.87 -7.97
N PHE A 91 12.38 5.07 -8.33
CA PHE A 91 12.46 3.61 -8.37
C PHE A 91 11.77 3.05 -9.61
N THR A 92 12.19 1.87 -10.07
CA THR A 92 11.46 1.10 -11.09
C THR A 92 10.10 0.65 -10.55
N GLN A 93 9.25 0.10 -11.43
CA GLN A 93 8.15 -0.75 -10.96
C GLN A 93 8.73 -1.96 -10.22
N GLY A 94 8.05 -2.40 -9.18
CA GLY A 94 8.40 -3.63 -8.47
C GLY A 94 7.17 -4.50 -8.25
N CYS A 95 7.41 -5.72 -7.80
CA CYS A 95 6.39 -6.73 -7.65
C CYS A 95 6.39 -7.30 -6.23
N LEU A 96 5.18 -7.45 -5.67
CA LEU A 96 4.91 -8.15 -4.42
C LEU A 96 4.54 -9.61 -4.75
N PRO A 97 5.46 -10.57 -4.56
CA PRO A 97 5.16 -11.97 -4.85
C PRO A 97 4.20 -12.55 -3.80
N THR A 98 3.40 -13.55 -4.20
CA THR A 98 2.41 -14.19 -3.33
C THR A 98 3.01 -14.82 -2.08
N HIS A 99 4.20 -15.43 -2.16
CA HIS A 99 4.87 -15.97 -0.96
C HIS A 99 5.17 -14.88 0.08
N ARG A 100 5.55 -13.68 -0.37
CA ARG A 100 5.80 -12.56 0.53
C ARG A 100 4.50 -12.02 1.11
N TRP A 101 3.43 -11.99 0.32
CA TRP A 101 2.09 -11.67 0.82
C TRP A 101 1.63 -12.67 1.89
N ASP A 102 1.91 -13.96 1.71
CA ASP A 102 1.63 -15.02 2.70
C ASP A 102 2.41 -14.79 4.01
N GLU A 103 3.71 -14.49 3.93
CA GLU A 103 4.55 -14.18 5.10
C GLU A 103 4.03 -12.97 5.88
N LEU A 104 3.66 -11.90 5.17
CA LEU A 104 3.09 -10.69 5.76
C LEU A 104 1.78 -11.01 6.51
N ASN A 105 0.86 -11.76 5.89
CA ASN A 105 -0.41 -12.12 6.52
C ASN A 105 -0.24 -13.08 7.70
N ALA A 106 0.70 -14.02 7.63
CA ALA A 106 1.05 -14.86 8.76
C ALA A 106 1.56 -14.02 9.95
N PHE A 107 2.37 -13.00 9.66
CA PHE A 107 2.86 -12.05 10.65
C PHE A 107 1.73 -11.20 11.27
N PHE A 108 0.81 -10.68 10.46
CA PHE A 108 -0.34 -9.89 10.95
C PHE A 108 -1.27 -10.72 11.83
N LYS A 109 -1.54 -11.96 11.43
CA LYS A 109 -2.32 -12.90 12.22
C LYS A 109 -1.66 -13.18 13.58
N LYS A 110 -0.34 -13.39 13.60
CA LYS A 110 0.41 -13.64 14.84
C LYS A 110 0.43 -12.42 15.77
N SER A 111 0.50 -11.21 15.22
CA SER A 111 0.53 -9.96 16.00
C SER A 111 -0.85 -9.47 16.45
N GLY A 112 -1.94 -9.97 15.86
CA GLY A 112 -3.30 -9.50 16.13
C GLY A 112 -3.60 -8.12 15.50
N THR A 113 -2.74 -7.65 14.61
CA THR A 113 -2.85 -6.31 14.01
C THR A 113 -3.96 -6.26 12.95
N LYS A 114 -4.68 -5.14 12.89
CA LYS A 114 -5.64 -4.84 11.81
C LYS A 114 -4.94 -4.11 10.66
N ILE A 115 -5.01 -4.64 9.44
CA ILE A 115 -4.21 -4.13 8.32
C ILE A 115 -5.06 -3.32 7.35
N ILE A 116 -4.59 -2.12 7.01
CA ILE A 116 -5.06 -1.37 5.85
C ILE A 116 -3.99 -1.51 4.78
N PHE A 117 -4.32 -2.08 3.63
CA PHE A 117 -3.37 -2.28 2.54
C PHE A 117 -3.68 -1.34 1.37
N GLY A 118 -2.65 -0.63 0.94
CA GLY A 118 -2.70 0.28 -0.17
C GLY A 118 -2.52 -0.40 -1.52
N LEU A 119 -3.42 -0.10 -2.45
CA LEU A 119 -3.47 -0.61 -3.81
C LEU A 119 -2.89 0.40 -4.79
N ASN A 120 -2.19 -0.11 -5.81
CA ASN A 120 -1.67 0.69 -6.91
C ASN A 120 -2.83 1.24 -7.77
N ALA A 121 -3.04 2.56 -7.73
CA ALA A 121 -4.07 3.26 -8.49
C ALA A 121 -3.61 3.73 -9.88
N LEU A 122 -2.33 3.55 -10.23
CA LEU A 122 -1.74 3.95 -11.52
C LEU A 122 -1.67 2.81 -12.55
N THR A 123 -2.00 1.58 -12.16
CA THR A 123 -2.07 0.43 -13.09
C THR A 123 -2.97 0.73 -14.29
N GLY A 124 -2.46 0.49 -15.50
CA GLY A 124 -3.18 0.69 -16.76
C GLY A 124 -3.21 2.14 -17.28
N ARG A 125 -2.73 3.11 -16.50
CA ARG A 125 -2.77 4.52 -16.88
C ARG A 125 -1.56 4.95 -17.69
N THR A 126 -1.74 6.01 -18.45
CA THR A 126 -0.64 6.74 -19.09
C THR A 126 -0.37 8.01 -18.31
N ILE A 127 0.88 8.25 -17.93
CA ILE A 127 1.28 9.45 -17.17
C ILE A 127 1.61 10.58 -18.14
N TRP A 128 0.89 11.69 -18.03
CA TRP A 128 1.11 12.91 -18.81
C TRP A 128 1.56 14.06 -17.90
N PRO A 129 2.15 15.14 -18.45
CA PRO A 129 2.57 16.29 -17.66
C PRO A 129 1.46 16.92 -16.81
N ASP A 130 0.20 16.81 -17.23
CA ASP A 130 -0.96 17.39 -16.54
C ASP A 130 -1.73 16.39 -15.65
N GLY A 131 -1.29 15.13 -15.60
CA GLY A 131 -1.85 14.07 -14.76
C GLY A 131 -1.89 12.69 -15.43
N ALA A 132 -2.22 11.66 -14.65
CA ALA A 132 -2.47 10.31 -15.13
C ALA A 132 -3.83 10.26 -15.84
N LYS A 133 -3.86 9.65 -17.03
CA LYS A 133 -5.06 9.54 -17.88
C LYS A 133 -5.48 8.08 -18.02
N ARG A 134 -6.74 7.88 -18.45
CA ARG A 134 -7.47 6.60 -18.56
C ARG A 134 -7.97 6.07 -17.22
N ALA A 135 -8.96 5.18 -17.30
CA ALA A 135 -9.50 4.47 -16.15
C ALA A 135 -8.46 3.54 -15.53
N TRP A 136 -8.60 3.28 -14.24
CA TRP A 136 -7.78 2.33 -13.53
C TRP A 136 -8.03 0.90 -14.03
N ASP A 137 -6.96 0.20 -14.41
CA ASP A 137 -7.02 -1.25 -14.65
C ASP A 137 -6.94 -1.98 -13.31
N TYR A 138 -8.11 -2.34 -12.79
CA TYR A 138 -8.25 -2.98 -11.48
C TYR A 138 -7.89 -4.47 -11.48
N THR A 139 -7.62 -5.09 -12.64
CA THR A 139 -7.47 -6.56 -12.77
C THR A 139 -6.45 -7.11 -11.78
N ASN A 140 -5.27 -6.48 -11.70
CA ASN A 140 -4.20 -6.95 -10.82
C ASN A 140 -4.52 -6.76 -9.33
N ALA A 141 -5.23 -5.69 -8.98
CA ALA A 141 -5.68 -5.44 -7.62
C ALA A 141 -6.81 -6.41 -7.21
N GLU A 142 -7.77 -6.67 -8.10
CA GLU A 142 -8.82 -7.66 -7.88
C GLU A 142 -8.23 -9.06 -7.64
N SER A 143 -7.18 -9.43 -8.38
CA SER A 143 -6.52 -10.73 -8.21
C SER A 143 -5.88 -10.91 -6.84
N VAL A 144 -5.18 -9.89 -6.30
CA VAL A 144 -4.64 -9.98 -4.93
C VAL A 144 -5.72 -9.95 -3.86
N ILE A 145 -6.83 -9.22 -4.08
CA ILE A 145 -7.99 -9.22 -3.18
C ILE A 145 -8.63 -10.62 -3.16
N ARG A 146 -8.87 -11.23 -4.32
CA ARG A 146 -9.41 -12.60 -4.45
C ARG A 146 -8.49 -13.63 -3.80
N TYR A 147 -7.19 -13.53 -4.05
CA TYR A 147 -6.19 -14.41 -3.42
C TYR A 147 -6.24 -14.29 -1.88
N THR A 148 -6.37 -13.07 -1.36
CA THR A 148 -6.50 -12.81 0.08
C THR A 148 -7.74 -13.49 0.67
N VAL A 149 -8.88 -13.42 -0.03
CA VAL A 149 -10.12 -14.12 0.37
C VAL A 149 -9.96 -15.64 0.31
N GLN A 150 -9.39 -16.18 -0.77
CA GLN A 150 -9.15 -17.63 -0.93
C GLN A 150 -8.27 -18.20 0.18
N LYS A 151 -7.29 -17.41 0.65
CA LYS A 151 -6.37 -17.80 1.72
C LYS A 151 -6.93 -17.54 3.13
N ASN A 152 -8.16 -17.02 3.23
CA ASN A 152 -8.81 -16.64 4.47
C ASN A 152 -7.97 -15.66 5.31
N TYR A 153 -7.35 -14.69 4.63
CA TYR A 153 -6.59 -13.63 5.27
C TYR A 153 -7.49 -12.46 5.64
N SER A 154 -7.22 -11.86 6.80
CA SER A 154 -8.00 -10.74 7.33
C SER A 154 -7.34 -9.42 6.96
N ILE A 155 -8.08 -8.59 6.21
CA ILE A 155 -7.73 -7.21 5.90
C ILE A 155 -8.81 -6.30 6.48
N HIS A 156 -8.41 -5.22 7.14
CA HIS A 156 -9.32 -4.23 7.74
C HIS A 156 -9.78 -3.19 6.72
N GLY A 157 -8.94 -2.86 5.75
CA GLY A 157 -9.31 -1.96 4.65
C GLY A 157 -8.39 -2.06 3.44
N TRP A 158 -8.94 -1.77 2.27
CA TRP A 158 -8.23 -1.57 1.02
C TRP A 158 -8.25 -0.10 0.67
N GLU A 159 -7.07 0.49 0.49
CA GLU A 159 -6.92 1.88 0.12
C GLU A 159 -6.50 2.01 -1.35
N LEU A 160 -7.06 2.96 -2.09
CA LEU A 160 -6.74 3.17 -3.50
C LEU A 160 -5.80 4.37 -3.68
N GLY A 161 -4.54 4.10 -4.07
CA GLY A 161 -3.53 5.11 -4.37
C GLY A 161 -3.00 5.88 -3.16
N ASN A 162 -1.88 6.58 -3.37
CA ASN A 162 -1.25 7.48 -2.39
C ASN A 162 -0.95 8.83 -3.04
N GLU A 163 -1.51 9.91 -2.48
CA GLU A 163 -1.25 11.31 -2.83
C GLU A 163 -1.46 11.62 -4.32
N LEU A 164 -2.53 11.06 -4.90
CA LEU A 164 -2.87 11.23 -6.32
C LEU A 164 -3.98 12.27 -6.57
N CYS A 165 -4.50 12.93 -5.54
CA CYS A 165 -5.50 14.01 -5.70
C CYS A 165 -4.88 15.41 -5.52
N GLY A 166 -5.60 16.45 -5.97
CA GLY A 166 -5.12 17.83 -5.94
C GLY A 166 -3.86 18.01 -6.77
N SER A 167 -2.83 18.64 -6.17
CA SER A 167 -1.53 18.84 -6.79
C SER A 167 -0.80 17.53 -7.05
N GLY A 168 -1.09 16.51 -6.24
CA GLY A 168 -0.48 15.19 -6.26
C GLY A 168 1.03 15.17 -5.97
N VAL A 169 1.58 13.96 -5.79
CA VAL A 169 3.03 13.72 -5.77
C VAL A 169 3.42 12.89 -6.97
N GLY A 170 4.31 13.42 -7.82
CA GLY A 170 4.75 12.79 -9.07
C GLY A 170 3.71 12.82 -10.19
N THR A 171 2.44 12.58 -9.89
CA THR A 171 1.31 12.73 -10.81
C THR A 171 0.00 12.95 -10.04
N ARG A 172 -1.11 13.11 -10.75
CA ARG A 172 -2.47 13.25 -10.20
C ARG A 172 -3.52 12.55 -11.06
N VAL A 173 -4.61 12.13 -10.46
CA VAL A 173 -5.81 11.62 -11.12
C VAL A 173 -6.91 12.66 -10.96
N ALA A 174 -7.65 12.95 -12.05
CA ALA A 174 -8.78 13.86 -12.00
C ALA A 174 -9.85 13.36 -11.01
N ALA A 175 -10.49 14.28 -10.28
CA ALA A 175 -11.36 13.93 -9.16
C ALA A 175 -12.55 13.04 -9.56
N ASP A 176 -13.15 13.30 -10.72
CA ASP A 176 -14.25 12.51 -11.30
C ASP A 176 -13.82 11.09 -11.66
N GLN A 177 -12.63 10.95 -12.25
CA GLN A 177 -12.04 9.65 -12.56
C GLN A 177 -11.67 8.90 -11.27
N TYR A 178 -11.03 9.55 -10.30
CA TYR A 178 -10.66 8.92 -9.03
C TYR A 178 -11.90 8.46 -8.24
N ALA A 179 -12.98 9.25 -8.24
CA ALA A 179 -14.26 8.82 -7.67
C ALA A 179 -14.81 7.57 -8.37
N SER A 180 -14.77 7.53 -9.70
CA SER A 180 -15.21 6.38 -10.50
C SER A 180 -14.37 5.12 -10.22
N ASP A 181 -13.06 5.29 -10.07
CA ASP A 181 -12.14 4.19 -9.74
C ASP A 181 -12.36 3.69 -8.30
N THR A 182 -12.68 4.60 -7.36
CA THR A 182 -13.04 4.24 -5.98
C THR A 182 -14.33 3.44 -5.91
N ILE A 183 -15.35 3.81 -6.71
CA ILE A 183 -16.59 3.02 -6.85
C ILE A 183 -16.27 1.63 -7.40
N SER A 184 -15.36 1.54 -8.36
CA SER A 184 -14.92 0.25 -8.92
C SER A 184 -14.28 -0.63 -7.84
N LEU A 185 -13.38 -0.07 -7.01
CA LEU A 185 -12.82 -0.79 -5.86
C LEU A 185 -13.89 -1.24 -4.87
N GLN A 186 -14.85 -0.36 -4.55
CA GLN A 186 -15.96 -0.70 -3.65
C GLN A 186 -16.75 -1.90 -4.18
N ASN A 187 -17.08 -1.91 -5.47
CA ASN A 187 -17.79 -3.03 -6.10
C ASN A 187 -16.98 -4.33 -6.05
N ILE A 188 -15.68 -4.28 -6.33
CA ILE A 188 -14.79 -5.46 -6.23
C ILE A 188 -14.79 -6.02 -4.81
N VAL A 189 -14.66 -5.16 -3.79
CA VAL A 189 -14.69 -5.57 -2.39
C VAL A 189 -16.05 -6.18 -2.03
N GLN A 190 -17.16 -5.53 -2.39
CA GLN A 190 -18.50 -6.05 -2.09
C GLN A 190 -18.76 -7.41 -2.73
N ASN A 191 -18.32 -7.61 -3.98
CA ASN A 191 -18.52 -8.84 -4.71
C ASN A 191 -17.60 -9.97 -4.23
N THR A 192 -16.33 -9.68 -3.96
CA THR A 192 -15.34 -10.69 -3.56
C THR A 192 -15.57 -11.18 -2.13
N TYR A 193 -16.03 -10.30 -1.23
CA TYR A 193 -16.34 -10.63 0.16
C TYR A 193 -17.83 -10.91 0.40
N LYS A 194 -18.62 -11.21 -0.64
CA LYS A 194 -20.08 -11.35 -0.52
C LYS A 194 -20.54 -12.42 0.48
N ASP A 195 -19.76 -13.49 0.62
CA ASP A 195 -20.04 -14.64 1.49
C ASP A 195 -19.31 -14.55 2.84
N MET A 196 -18.61 -13.44 3.11
CA MET A 196 -17.87 -13.21 4.35
C MET A 196 -18.73 -12.42 5.35
N GLU A 197 -18.64 -12.79 6.62
CA GLU A 197 -19.39 -12.13 7.71
C GLU A 197 -19.01 -10.64 7.85
N SER A 198 -17.73 -10.32 7.69
CA SER A 198 -17.22 -8.95 7.71
C SER A 198 -16.54 -8.60 6.39
N LYS A 199 -16.79 -7.37 5.93
CA LYS A 199 -16.23 -6.82 4.71
C LYS A 199 -15.22 -5.72 5.06
N PRO A 200 -14.04 -5.70 4.40
CA PRO A 200 -13.06 -4.64 4.62
C PRO A 200 -13.61 -3.28 4.16
N LEU A 201 -13.06 -2.21 4.73
CA LEU A 201 -13.33 -0.84 4.29
C LEU A 201 -12.73 -0.59 2.90
N THR A 202 -13.37 0.27 2.11
CA THR A 202 -12.77 0.90 0.93
C THR A 202 -12.35 2.33 1.30
N ILE A 203 -11.09 2.68 1.10
CA ILE A 203 -10.48 3.94 1.55
C ILE A 203 -9.88 4.66 0.34
N ALA A 204 -10.15 5.95 0.19
CA ALA A 204 -9.62 6.84 -0.84
C ALA A 204 -9.93 8.28 -0.40
N PRO A 205 -9.29 9.32 -0.96
CA PRO A 205 -8.25 9.30 -2.01
C PRO A 205 -6.82 9.46 -1.48
N GLU A 206 -6.62 9.42 -0.16
CA GLU A 206 -5.37 9.76 0.54
C GLU A 206 -4.54 10.84 -0.19
N GLY A 207 -4.89 12.11 -0.04
CA GLY A 207 -4.06 13.15 -0.63
C GLY A 207 -4.53 14.56 -0.30
N PHE A 208 -4.04 15.52 -1.08
CA PHE A 208 -4.23 16.93 -0.83
C PHE A 208 -5.59 17.42 -1.31
N PHE A 209 -6.08 18.46 -0.64
CA PHE A 209 -7.21 19.25 -1.09
C PHE A 209 -6.68 20.58 -1.61
N ASP A 210 -6.89 20.84 -2.90
CA ASP A 210 -6.66 22.15 -3.49
C ASP A 210 -7.98 22.92 -3.45
N ALA A 211 -8.02 23.99 -2.66
CA ALA A 211 -9.15 24.92 -2.72
C ALA A 211 -9.07 25.70 -4.03
N ASN A 212 -10.14 25.66 -4.83
CA ASN A 212 -10.29 26.51 -6.01
C ASN A 212 -10.37 28.00 -5.64
#